data_AF-A0A5C4XL41-F1
#
_entry.id   AF-A0A5C4XL41-F1
#
_cell.length_a   1.000
_cell.length_b   1.000
_cell.length_c   1.000
_cell.angle_alpha   90.00
_cell.angle_beta   90.00
_cell.angle_gamma   90.00
#
_symmetry.space_group_name_H-M   'P 1'
#
loop_
_entity.id
_entity.type
_entity.pdbx_description
1 polymer ?
#
loop_
_entity_poly.entity_id
_entity_poly.type
_entity_poly.pdbx_seq_one_letter_code
_entity_poly.pdbx_strand_id
1 'polypeptide(L)'
;MSRTSPRGATRPVRSRVGVVVAAVVLVVLLVLIARSAGGLGGALDVLLGDPQQDAQEAPAGSAVAALDRLPVKGKAPKTGYSREQFGQAWQDVDANGCDTRDDVLARDLTDVVYSRADPCQVSSGVLVDPYTPKQIRFQRGPRSAEVQIDHLVALSDAWQTGAQQWPADKREHFANDPLNLLAVDGPLNSAKGDGDAATWLPPNKDFRCQYVARQIAVKAKYGAWVTQAEHDAMAGVLSTCPHQALPRDDGGVGPQPAATSAPADAATTAPYASCSAAKAAGAAPLHSDDPGWNPRLDRDGDGVACA
;
A
#
# COMPACT_ATOMS: atom_id res chain seq x y z
N MET A 1 -68.46 -19.47 43.29
CA MET A 1 -68.13 -20.66 42.46
C MET A 1 -66.63 -20.89 42.53
N SER A 2 -66.22 -21.82 43.39
CA SER A 2 -64.83 -22.22 43.58
C SER A 2 -64.37 -23.14 42.45
N ARG A 3 -63.19 -22.90 41.88
CA ARG A 3 -62.46 -23.93 41.12
C ARG A 3 -61.04 -24.03 41.63
N THR A 4 -60.81 -25.10 42.37
CA THR A 4 -59.53 -25.63 42.84
C THR A 4 -58.72 -26.14 41.63
N SER A 5 -57.46 -25.73 41.51
CA SER A 5 -56.52 -26.25 40.50
C SER A 5 -55.62 -27.34 41.14
N PRO A 6 -55.30 -28.45 40.46
CA PRO A 6 -54.55 -29.55 41.08
C PRO A 6 -53.04 -29.29 41.11
N ARG A 7 -52.40 -29.75 42.20
CA ARG A 7 -50.95 -29.76 42.38
C ARG A 7 -50.28 -30.70 41.38
N GLY A 8 -49.37 -30.17 40.56
CA GLY A 8 -48.49 -30.96 39.69
C GLY A 8 -47.40 -31.66 40.51
N ALA A 9 -47.23 -32.96 40.31
CA ALA A 9 -46.18 -33.78 40.90
C ALA A 9 -44.80 -33.44 40.30
N THR A 10 -43.80 -33.24 41.14
CA THR A 10 -42.40 -33.07 40.75
C THR A 10 -41.79 -34.43 40.38
N ARG A 11 -41.38 -34.59 39.12
CA ARG A 11 -40.54 -35.72 38.68
C ARG A 11 -39.07 -35.44 39.07
N PRO A 12 -38.31 -36.44 39.55
CA PRO A 12 -36.91 -36.25 39.92
C PRO A 12 -36.06 -36.10 38.65
N VAL A 13 -35.35 -34.98 38.54
CA VAL A 13 -34.34 -34.75 37.51
C VAL A 13 -33.13 -35.62 37.84
N ARG A 14 -32.91 -36.70 37.09
CA ARG A 14 -31.65 -37.45 37.14
C ARG A 14 -30.51 -36.53 36.70
N SER A 15 -29.54 -36.32 37.59
CA SER A 15 -28.39 -35.44 37.37
C SER A 15 -27.58 -35.88 36.15
N ARG A 16 -27.65 -35.10 35.06
CA ARG A 16 -26.86 -35.31 33.83
C ARG A 16 -25.36 -35.16 34.07
N VAL A 17 -24.96 -34.57 35.20
CA VAL A 17 -23.56 -34.35 35.58
C VAL A 17 -22.83 -35.68 35.83
N GLY A 18 -23.48 -36.66 36.46
CA GLY A 18 -22.84 -37.96 36.74
C GLY A 18 -22.53 -38.78 35.49
N VAL A 19 -23.37 -38.67 34.45
CA VAL A 19 -23.17 -39.39 33.18
C VAL A 19 -22.04 -38.75 32.35
N VAL A 20 -21.93 -37.41 32.38
CA VAL A 20 -20.86 -36.69 31.68
C VAL A 20 -19.50 -36.93 32.33
N VAL A 21 -19.42 -36.93 33.67
CA VAL A 21 -18.17 -37.22 34.39
C VAL A 21 -17.70 -38.65 34.14
N ALA A 22 -18.59 -39.64 34.15
CA ALA A 22 -18.24 -41.04 33.87
C ALA A 22 -17.74 -41.23 32.42
N ALA A 23 -18.33 -40.53 31.44
CA ALA A 23 -17.90 -40.58 30.05
C ALA A 23 -16.51 -39.94 29.86
N VAL A 24 -16.23 -38.81 30.51
CA VAL A 24 -14.92 -38.13 30.44
C VAL A 24 -13.82 -39.00 31.09
N VAL A 25 -14.10 -39.61 32.24
CA VAL A 25 -13.13 -40.50 32.92
C VAL A 25 -12.83 -41.73 32.07
N LEU A 26 -13.84 -42.32 31.41
CA LEU A 26 -13.65 -43.48 30.52
C LEU A 26 -12.79 -43.12 29.30
N VAL A 27 -13.01 -41.95 28.69
CA VAL A 27 -12.19 -41.47 27.56
C VAL A 27 -10.76 -41.20 27.98
N VAL A 28 -10.54 -40.58 29.15
CA VAL A 28 -9.18 -40.35 29.68
C VAL A 28 -8.47 -41.67 29.98
N LEU A 29 -9.15 -42.66 30.56
CA LEU A 29 -8.57 -43.98 30.82
C LEU A 29 -8.20 -44.71 29.50
N LEU A 30 -9.06 -44.64 28.49
CA LEU A 30 -8.80 -45.27 27.19
C LEU A 30 -7.60 -44.63 26.47
N VAL A 31 -7.44 -43.30 26.58
CA VAL A 31 -6.27 -42.57 26.03
C VAL A 31 -4.99 -42.93 26.80
N LEU A 32 -5.05 -43.12 28.11
CA LEU A 32 -3.90 -43.53 28.92
C LEU A 32 -3.49 -44.99 28.66
N ILE A 33 -4.45 -45.90 28.46
CA ILE A 33 -4.19 -47.30 28.10
C ILE A 33 -3.63 -47.42 26.67
N ALA A 34 -4.07 -46.57 25.74
CA ALA A 34 -3.51 -46.53 24.39
C ALA A 34 -2.04 -46.06 24.37
N ARG A 35 -1.61 -45.22 25.33
CA ARG A 35 -0.23 -44.71 25.44
C ARG A 35 0.79 -45.75 25.92
N SER A 36 0.39 -46.78 26.66
CA SER A 36 1.31 -47.83 27.15
C SER A 36 1.52 -48.98 26.17
N ALA A 37 0.75 -49.05 25.08
CA ALA A 37 0.78 -50.15 24.11
C ALA A 37 1.64 -49.90 22.87
N GLY A 38 2.32 -48.75 22.74
CA GLY A 38 3.34 -48.51 21.71
C GLY A 38 2.86 -48.58 20.24
N GLY A 39 1.56 -48.56 19.98
CA GLY A 39 0.99 -48.53 18.63
C GLY A 39 -0.15 -47.54 18.58
N LEU A 40 -0.16 -46.66 17.57
CA LEU A 40 -1.10 -45.54 17.31
C LEU A 40 -0.59 -44.12 17.62
N GLY A 41 0.72 -43.88 17.51
CA GLY A 41 1.29 -42.53 17.57
C GLY A 41 1.05 -41.63 16.35
N GLY A 42 0.30 -42.07 15.33
CA GLY A 42 0.15 -41.31 14.06
C GLY A 42 -1.28 -40.93 13.65
N ALA A 43 -2.30 -41.41 14.36
CA ALA A 43 -3.70 -41.18 13.97
C ALA A 43 -4.42 -40.09 14.79
N LEU A 44 -3.83 -39.63 15.91
CA LEU A 44 -4.41 -38.56 16.73
C LEU A 44 -3.96 -37.16 16.33
N ASP A 45 -2.82 -37.01 15.65
CA ASP A 45 -2.29 -35.69 15.24
C ASP A 45 -3.14 -35.03 14.14
N VAL A 46 -3.95 -35.81 13.41
CA VAL A 46 -4.83 -35.29 12.34
C VAL A 46 -6.15 -34.71 12.90
N LEU A 47 -6.53 -35.05 14.14
CA LEU A 47 -7.81 -34.63 14.74
C LEU A 47 -7.69 -33.46 15.73
N LEU A 48 -6.47 -33.15 16.18
CA LEU A 48 -6.14 -31.96 16.95
C LEU A 48 -5.20 -31.12 16.10
N GLY A 49 -5.71 -30.58 14.99
CA GLY A 49 -4.95 -29.64 14.17
C GLY A 49 -4.40 -28.54 15.05
N ASP A 50 -3.08 -28.47 15.14
CA ASP A 50 -2.37 -27.40 15.83
C ASP A 50 -2.81 -26.07 15.21
N PRO A 51 -3.39 -25.12 15.97
CA PRO A 51 -3.59 -23.76 15.48
C PRO A 51 -2.24 -23.02 15.55
N GLN A 52 -1.20 -23.63 15.00
CA GLN A 52 -0.01 -22.94 14.53
C GLN A 52 -0.10 -22.97 13.00
N GLN A 53 -1.13 -22.32 12.46
CA GLN A 53 -0.93 -21.69 11.16
C GLN A 53 0.26 -20.75 11.37
N ASP A 54 1.34 -21.02 10.66
CA ASP A 54 2.56 -20.22 10.60
C ASP A 54 2.22 -18.73 10.73
N ALA A 55 2.39 -18.18 11.93
CA ALA A 55 2.65 -16.76 12.08
C ALA A 55 4.05 -16.57 11.52
N GLN A 56 4.14 -16.58 10.20
CA GLN A 56 5.39 -16.42 9.48
C GLN A 56 5.90 -15.03 9.85
N GLU A 57 6.91 -15.01 10.71
CA GLU A 57 7.51 -13.79 11.23
C GLU A 57 7.83 -12.88 10.04
N ALA A 58 7.33 -11.64 10.08
CA ALA A 58 7.40 -10.75 8.94
C ALA A 58 8.87 -10.63 8.49
N PRO A 59 9.18 -10.79 7.19
CA PRO A 59 10.57 -10.80 6.75
C PRO A 59 11.30 -9.54 7.20
N ALA A 60 12.56 -9.67 7.64
CA ALA A 60 13.38 -8.53 8.00
C ALA A 60 13.44 -7.53 6.83
N GLY A 61 13.17 -6.25 7.11
CA GLY A 61 13.10 -5.20 6.08
C GLY A 61 11.74 -5.05 5.38
N SER A 62 10.72 -5.82 5.79
CA SER A 62 9.34 -5.61 5.35
C SER A 62 8.68 -4.39 6.02
N ALA A 63 7.64 -3.85 5.38
CA ALA A 63 6.82 -2.79 5.93
C ALA A 63 6.07 -3.21 7.20
N VAL A 64 5.64 -4.48 7.29
CA VAL A 64 4.97 -5.02 8.49
C VAL A 64 5.93 -4.98 9.69
N ALA A 65 7.15 -5.50 9.53
CA ALA A 65 8.14 -5.49 10.60
C ALA A 65 8.55 -4.06 11.05
N ALA A 66 8.45 -3.08 10.14
CA ALA A 66 8.69 -1.68 10.46
C ALA A 66 7.50 -1.03 11.17
N LEU A 67 6.27 -1.35 10.76
CA LEU A 67 5.04 -0.87 11.38
C LEU A 67 4.98 -1.26 12.87
N ASP A 68 5.33 -2.51 13.19
CA ASP A 68 5.35 -3.04 14.57
C ASP A 68 6.30 -2.27 15.51
N ARG A 69 7.26 -1.52 14.95
CA ARG A 69 8.25 -0.73 15.71
C ARG A 69 7.88 0.74 15.84
N LEU A 70 6.89 1.21 15.09
CA LEU A 70 6.43 2.59 15.21
C LEU A 70 5.72 2.78 16.56
N PRO A 71 6.02 3.84 17.32
CA PRO A 71 5.25 4.14 18.52
C PRO A 71 3.78 4.36 18.15
N VAL A 72 2.87 3.84 18.97
CA VAL A 72 1.43 4.09 18.82
C VAL A 72 0.97 5.04 19.93
N LYS A 73 0.48 6.22 19.56
CA LYS A 73 0.01 7.27 20.50
C LYS A 73 -1.17 8.04 19.91
N GLY A 74 -1.93 8.75 20.75
CA GLY A 74 -2.95 9.68 20.27
C GLY A 74 -2.38 10.87 19.48
N LYS A 75 -3.24 11.59 18.74
CA LYS A 75 -2.85 12.86 18.10
C LYS A 75 -2.61 13.93 19.16
N ALA A 76 -1.51 14.65 19.04
CA ALA A 76 -1.27 15.89 19.79
C ALA A 76 -2.17 17.02 19.23
N PRO A 77 -2.38 18.11 20.00
CA PRO A 77 -3.14 19.26 19.51
C PRO A 77 -2.52 19.89 18.25
N LYS A 78 -3.37 20.33 17.31
CA LYS A 78 -2.94 21.10 16.12
C LYS A 78 -2.56 22.56 16.44
N THR A 79 -2.63 22.98 17.71
CA THR A 79 -2.32 24.34 18.14
C THR A 79 -0.93 24.78 17.68
N GLY A 80 -0.84 25.98 17.10
CA GLY A 80 0.42 26.54 16.62
C GLY A 80 0.93 25.98 15.30
N TYR A 81 0.20 25.04 14.68
CA TYR A 81 0.55 24.54 13.36
C TYR A 81 0.43 25.64 12.29
N SER A 82 1.48 25.76 11.50
CA SER A 82 1.53 26.57 10.27
C SER A 82 2.46 25.87 9.29
N ARG A 83 2.21 25.95 7.98
CA ARG A 83 3.09 25.30 6.98
C ARG A 83 4.50 25.89 7.00
N GLU A 84 4.63 27.16 7.36
CA GLU A 84 5.90 27.88 7.49
C GLU A 84 6.80 27.30 8.60
N GLN A 85 6.25 26.51 9.53
CA GLN A 85 7.05 25.79 10.52
C GLN A 85 7.94 24.71 9.90
N PHE A 86 7.65 24.32 8.65
CA PHE A 86 8.37 23.33 7.87
C PHE A 86 9.38 23.96 6.90
N GLY A 87 9.79 25.21 7.13
CA GLY A 87 10.84 25.87 6.37
C GLY A 87 10.41 26.26 4.96
N GLN A 88 11.40 26.46 4.08
CA GLN A 88 11.13 26.82 2.70
C GLN A 88 10.59 25.61 1.94
N ALA A 89 9.52 25.83 1.19
CA ALA A 89 8.99 24.82 0.29
C ALA A 89 9.92 24.68 -0.93
N TRP A 90 10.13 23.44 -1.35
CA TRP A 90 10.92 23.08 -2.53
C TRP A 90 12.38 23.50 -2.39
N GLN A 91 12.99 23.22 -1.23
CA GLN A 91 14.44 23.37 -1.09
C GLN A 91 15.16 22.40 -2.02
N ASP A 92 16.33 22.80 -2.51
CA ASP A 92 17.25 21.89 -3.18
C ASP A 92 17.98 21.05 -2.11
N VAL A 93 17.44 19.87 -1.80
CA VAL A 93 17.93 19.04 -0.68
C VAL A 93 19.08 18.11 -1.05
N ASP A 94 19.29 17.85 -2.34
CA ASP A 94 20.40 17.05 -2.85
C ASP A 94 21.55 17.93 -3.41
N ALA A 95 21.35 19.26 -3.40
CA ALA A 95 22.29 20.27 -3.88
C ALA A 95 22.66 20.10 -5.36
N ASN A 96 21.72 19.59 -6.17
CA ASN A 96 21.91 19.37 -7.60
C ASN A 96 21.66 20.65 -8.44
N GLY A 97 21.14 21.72 -7.82
CA GLY A 97 20.80 23.00 -8.45
C GLY A 97 19.33 23.16 -8.83
N CYS A 98 18.51 22.13 -8.63
CA CYS A 98 17.08 22.08 -8.94
C CYS A 98 16.25 22.12 -7.66
N ASP A 99 15.05 22.70 -7.74
CA ASP A 99 14.15 22.67 -6.61
C ASP A 99 13.51 21.29 -6.47
N THR A 100 13.20 20.88 -5.23
CA THR A 100 12.61 19.55 -4.98
C THR A 100 11.30 19.32 -5.77
N ARG A 101 10.53 20.37 -6.12
CA ARG A 101 9.29 20.16 -6.88
C ARG A 101 9.63 19.64 -8.27
N ASP A 102 10.57 20.30 -8.92
CA ASP A 102 11.02 19.96 -10.26
C ASP A 102 11.79 18.63 -10.28
N ASP A 103 12.52 18.29 -9.22
CA ASP A 103 13.09 16.95 -9.05
C ASP A 103 12.02 15.86 -8.96
N VAL A 104 10.96 16.09 -8.18
CA VAL A 104 9.86 15.12 -8.05
C VAL A 104 9.09 15.00 -9.37
N LEU A 105 8.86 16.11 -10.07
CA LEU A 105 8.23 16.06 -11.40
C LEU A 105 9.12 15.32 -12.40
N ALA A 106 10.42 15.57 -12.44
CA ALA A 106 11.35 14.88 -13.32
C ALA A 106 11.42 13.37 -13.02
N ARG A 107 11.35 13.00 -11.73
CA ARG A 107 11.37 11.61 -11.27
C ARG A 107 10.08 10.86 -11.63
N ASP A 108 8.92 11.48 -11.41
CA ASP A 108 7.63 10.78 -11.44
C ASP A 108 6.89 10.90 -12.79
N LEU A 109 7.25 11.88 -13.62
CA LEU A 109 6.67 12.02 -14.95
C LEU A 109 7.47 11.23 -16.00
N THR A 110 6.75 10.81 -17.03
CA THR A 110 7.32 10.31 -18.29
C THR A 110 7.26 11.39 -19.36
N ASP A 111 7.97 11.23 -20.47
CA ASP A 111 8.02 12.20 -21.58
C ASP A 111 8.30 13.64 -21.12
N VAL A 112 9.23 13.77 -20.17
CA VAL A 112 9.56 15.05 -19.51
C VAL A 112 10.18 16.01 -20.51
N VAL A 113 9.61 17.21 -20.59
CA VAL A 113 10.17 18.32 -21.36
C VAL A 113 10.55 19.44 -20.41
N TYR A 114 11.82 19.81 -20.42
CA TYR A 114 12.34 20.92 -19.64
C TYR A 114 12.16 22.28 -20.34
N SER A 115 12.12 23.34 -19.56
CA SER A 115 12.13 24.71 -20.05
C SER A 115 13.45 25.01 -20.78
N ARG A 116 13.40 25.87 -21.80
CA ARG A 116 14.62 26.36 -22.46
C ARG A 116 15.39 27.36 -21.61
N ALA A 117 14.71 28.05 -20.68
CA ALA A 117 15.31 29.10 -19.87
C ALA A 117 15.98 28.56 -18.60
N ASP A 118 15.56 27.38 -18.14
CA ASP A 118 16.01 26.77 -16.89
C ASP A 118 16.02 25.24 -17.08
N PRO A 119 17.20 24.58 -17.02
CA PRO A 119 17.33 23.15 -17.24
C PRO A 119 16.72 22.29 -16.13
N CYS A 120 16.41 22.86 -14.97
CA CYS A 120 15.72 22.16 -13.89
C CYS A 120 14.20 22.19 -14.08
N GLN A 121 13.68 23.29 -14.63
CA GLN A 121 12.24 23.51 -14.68
C GLN A 121 11.55 22.58 -15.68
N VAL A 122 10.79 21.61 -15.17
CA VAL A 122 9.90 20.75 -15.95
C VAL A 122 8.74 21.58 -16.48
N SER A 123 8.64 21.69 -17.80
CA SER A 123 7.58 22.42 -18.51
C SER A 123 6.37 21.55 -18.82
N SER A 124 6.57 20.27 -19.10
CA SER A 124 5.50 19.29 -19.33
C SER A 124 5.98 17.85 -19.14
N GLY A 125 5.04 16.92 -19.07
CA GLY A 125 5.26 15.47 -19.01
C GLY A 125 3.94 14.73 -18.88
N VAL A 126 4.00 13.40 -18.74
CA VAL A 126 2.84 12.53 -18.54
C VAL A 126 2.98 11.81 -17.20
N LEU A 127 2.04 12.07 -16.30
CA LEU A 127 1.92 11.37 -15.04
C LEU A 127 1.12 10.09 -15.26
N VAL A 128 1.72 8.93 -15.00
CA VAL A 128 0.98 7.70 -14.73
C VAL A 128 0.61 7.76 -13.25
N ASP A 129 -0.60 8.23 -12.95
CA ASP A 129 -0.98 8.62 -11.59
C ASP A 129 -1.03 7.37 -10.68
N PRO A 130 -0.37 7.39 -9.51
CA PRO A 130 -0.45 6.25 -8.59
C PRO A 130 -1.80 6.17 -7.87
N TYR A 131 -2.56 7.26 -7.77
CA TYR A 131 -3.83 7.31 -7.03
C TYR A 131 -5.04 6.83 -7.84
N THR A 132 -4.93 6.80 -9.17
CA THR A 132 -5.97 6.39 -10.12
C THR A 132 -5.38 5.56 -11.25
N PRO A 133 -6.17 4.84 -12.05
CA PRO A 133 -5.67 4.21 -13.28
C PRO A 133 -5.46 5.20 -14.43
N LYS A 134 -5.44 6.51 -14.19
CA LYS A 134 -5.42 7.53 -15.25
C LYS A 134 -3.99 7.93 -15.61
N GLN A 135 -3.84 8.38 -16.85
CA GLN A 135 -2.70 9.19 -17.26
C GLN A 135 -3.11 10.66 -17.30
N ILE A 136 -2.29 11.53 -16.72
CA ILE A 136 -2.55 12.97 -16.64
C ILE A 136 -1.41 13.71 -17.33
N ARG A 137 -1.71 14.46 -18.38
CA ARG A 137 -0.71 15.31 -19.03
C ARG A 137 -0.47 16.54 -18.18
N PHE A 138 0.72 16.62 -17.59
CA PHE A 138 1.18 17.82 -16.91
C PHE A 138 1.63 18.85 -17.94
N GLN A 139 1.14 20.07 -17.79
CA GLN A 139 1.64 21.25 -18.51
C GLN A 139 1.75 22.38 -17.50
N ARG A 140 2.97 22.88 -17.28
CA ARG A 140 3.20 24.02 -16.41
C ARG A 140 2.44 25.23 -16.94
N GLY A 141 1.65 25.86 -16.07
CA GLY A 141 0.81 27.01 -16.39
C GLY A 141 -0.50 27.00 -15.60
N PRO A 142 -1.60 27.52 -16.17
CA PRO A 142 -2.90 27.60 -15.48
C PRO A 142 -3.45 26.25 -14.99
N ARG A 143 -3.02 25.15 -15.62
CA ARG A 143 -3.42 23.77 -15.29
C ARG A 143 -2.42 23.03 -14.42
N SER A 144 -1.37 23.68 -13.91
CA SER A 144 -0.38 23.04 -13.04
C SER A 144 -1.00 22.32 -11.84
N ALA A 145 -2.16 22.77 -11.34
CA ALA A 145 -2.83 22.18 -10.19
C ALA A 145 -3.48 20.81 -10.48
N GLU A 146 -3.55 20.36 -11.73
CA GLU A 146 -4.00 19.01 -12.10
C GLU A 146 -3.02 17.93 -11.64
N VAL A 147 -1.72 18.27 -11.57
CA VAL A 147 -0.68 17.42 -10.99
C VAL A 147 -0.06 18.14 -9.80
N GLN A 148 -0.29 17.60 -8.61
CA GLN A 148 0.26 18.14 -7.38
C GLN A 148 1.37 17.23 -6.85
N ILE A 149 2.25 17.79 -6.03
CA ILE A 149 3.20 17.00 -5.26
C ILE A 149 2.58 16.81 -3.88
N ASP A 150 2.22 15.58 -3.55
CA ASP A 150 1.67 15.21 -2.25
C ASP A 150 2.78 14.95 -1.24
N HIS A 151 2.53 15.37 0.00
CA HIS A 151 3.21 14.88 1.18
C HIS A 151 2.50 13.63 1.67
N LEU A 152 3.05 12.44 1.39
CA LEU A 152 2.45 11.15 1.74
C LEU A 152 2.07 11.08 3.22
N VAL A 153 2.96 11.53 4.09
CA VAL A 153 2.61 11.95 5.46
C VAL A 153 2.43 13.47 5.44
N ALA A 154 1.19 13.93 5.54
CA ALA A 154 0.84 15.35 5.46
C ALA A 154 1.54 16.15 6.58
N LEU A 155 1.96 17.38 6.28
CA LEU A 155 2.65 18.26 7.24
C LEU A 155 1.84 18.47 8.54
N SER A 156 0.52 18.61 8.42
CA SER A 156 -0.36 18.76 9.58
C SER A 156 -0.55 17.48 10.37
N ASP A 157 -0.49 16.30 9.73
CA ASP A 157 -0.54 15.03 10.44
C ASP A 157 0.78 14.85 11.20
N ALA A 158 1.92 15.04 10.52
CA ALA A 158 3.24 15.00 11.12
C ALA A 158 3.36 15.93 12.33
N TRP A 159 2.80 17.15 12.27
CA TRP A 159 2.75 18.08 13.41
C TRP A 159 2.12 17.43 14.65
N GLN A 160 0.95 16.81 14.46
CA GLN A 160 0.18 16.16 15.52
C GLN A 160 0.76 14.81 15.93
N THR A 161 1.64 14.23 15.12
CA THR A 161 2.29 12.94 15.39
C THR A 161 3.81 13.02 15.60
N GLY A 162 4.32 14.21 15.96
CA GLY A 162 5.67 14.38 16.50
C GLY A 162 6.42 15.63 16.05
N ALA A 163 6.12 16.18 14.88
CA ALA A 163 6.88 17.27 14.28
C ALA A 163 6.84 18.58 15.08
N GLN A 164 5.83 18.79 15.92
CA GLN A 164 5.81 19.94 16.83
C GLN A 164 7.02 19.97 17.80
N GLN A 165 7.65 18.83 18.08
CA GLN A 165 8.83 18.70 18.95
C GLN A 165 10.14 18.67 18.18
N TRP A 166 10.10 18.62 16.84
CA TRP A 166 11.31 18.55 16.04
C TRP A 166 12.00 19.91 15.96
N PRO A 167 13.36 19.90 15.89
CA PRO A 167 14.11 21.05 15.40
C PRO A 167 13.61 21.52 14.03
N ALA A 168 13.78 22.82 13.73
CA ALA A 168 13.27 23.43 12.50
C ALA A 168 13.88 22.81 11.24
N ASP A 169 15.18 22.53 11.25
CA ASP A 169 15.92 21.84 10.19
C ASP A 169 15.33 20.46 9.90
N LYS A 170 14.97 19.70 10.93
CA LYS A 170 14.35 18.39 10.75
C LYS A 170 12.96 18.48 10.12
N ARG A 171 12.18 19.52 10.46
CA ARG A 171 10.87 19.77 9.79
C ARG A 171 11.07 20.16 8.33
N GLU A 172 12.05 21.00 8.03
CA GLU A 172 12.37 21.38 6.66
C GLU A 172 12.84 20.19 5.81
N HIS A 173 13.71 19.35 6.35
CA HIS A 173 14.10 18.10 5.70
C HIS A 173 12.89 17.18 5.47
N PHE A 174 11.99 17.03 6.43
CA PHE A 174 10.76 16.24 6.27
C PHE A 174 9.85 16.75 5.15
N ALA A 175 9.78 18.07 4.99
CA ALA A 175 8.93 18.72 4.00
C ALA A 175 9.46 18.59 2.58
N ASN A 176 10.77 18.41 2.43
CA ASN A 176 11.46 18.37 1.15
C ASN A 176 12.05 16.99 0.82
N ASP A 177 11.83 15.97 1.66
CA ASP A 177 12.35 14.63 1.43
C ASP A 177 11.64 13.96 0.25
N PRO A 178 12.36 13.55 -0.81
CA PRO A 178 11.77 12.78 -1.91
C PRO A 178 11.07 11.50 -1.43
N LEU A 179 11.43 10.90 -0.30
CA LEU A 179 10.70 9.76 0.30
C LEU A 179 9.28 10.16 0.73
N ASN A 180 9.05 11.40 1.14
CA ASN A 180 7.73 11.89 1.55
C ASN A 180 6.95 12.55 0.41
N LEU A 181 7.54 12.72 -0.78
CA LEU A 181 6.97 13.48 -1.89
C LEU A 181 6.66 12.63 -3.11
N LEU A 182 5.47 12.81 -3.70
CA LEU A 182 5.01 12.06 -4.88
C LEU A 182 4.14 12.93 -5.78
N ALA A 183 4.39 12.93 -7.09
CA ALA A 183 3.50 13.56 -8.06
C ALA A 183 2.21 12.74 -8.24
N VAL A 184 1.05 13.38 -8.11
CA VAL A 184 -0.27 12.72 -8.09
C VAL A 184 -1.38 13.60 -8.69
N ASP A 185 -2.54 12.99 -8.95
CA ASP A 185 -3.80 13.68 -9.28
C ASP A 185 -4.15 14.76 -8.22
N GLY A 186 -4.23 16.01 -8.66
CA GLY A 186 -4.44 17.16 -7.80
C GLY A 186 -5.77 17.17 -7.04
N PRO A 187 -6.92 16.88 -7.68
CA PRO A 187 -8.19 16.74 -6.98
C PRO A 187 -8.18 15.68 -5.87
N LEU A 188 -7.57 14.51 -6.10
CA LEU A 188 -7.47 13.48 -5.06
C LEU A 188 -6.53 13.87 -3.94
N ASN A 189 -5.41 14.53 -4.24
CA ASN A 189 -4.54 15.08 -3.20
C ASN A 189 -5.26 16.14 -2.34
N SER A 190 -6.08 16.97 -2.98
CA SER A 190 -6.91 17.95 -2.28
C SER A 190 -7.98 17.28 -1.41
N ALA A 191 -8.53 16.15 -1.86
CA ALA A 191 -9.48 15.34 -1.10
C ALA A 191 -8.84 14.60 0.08
N LYS A 192 -7.59 14.15 -0.06
CA LYS A 192 -6.78 13.57 1.04
C LYS A 192 -6.57 14.59 2.16
N GLY A 193 -6.19 15.82 1.79
CA GLY A 193 -5.93 16.90 2.75
C GLY A 193 -4.91 16.50 3.81
N ASP A 194 -5.25 16.71 5.09
CA ASP A 194 -4.42 16.36 6.25
C ASP A 194 -4.67 14.92 6.76
N GLY A 195 -5.35 14.07 5.99
CA GLY A 195 -5.73 12.72 6.39
C GLY A 195 -4.53 11.76 6.49
N ASP A 196 -4.53 10.94 7.54
CA ASP A 196 -3.65 9.78 7.68
C ASP A 196 -4.24 8.55 6.94
N ALA A 197 -3.54 7.41 7.00
CA ALA A 197 -3.98 6.17 6.36
C ALA A 197 -5.32 5.60 6.88
N ALA A 198 -5.78 6.00 8.07
CA ALA A 198 -7.11 5.65 8.57
C ALA A 198 -8.21 6.54 7.99
N THR A 199 -7.87 7.78 7.68
CA THR A 199 -8.79 8.79 7.14
C THR A 199 -8.96 8.65 5.64
N TRP A 200 -7.86 8.38 4.93
CA TRP A 200 -7.85 8.34 3.47
C TRP A 200 -6.81 7.34 2.93
N LEU A 201 -7.24 6.54 1.94
CA LEU A 201 -6.38 5.68 1.14
C LEU A 201 -6.65 5.95 -0.35
N PRO A 202 -5.62 5.83 -1.22
CA PRO A 202 -5.80 5.99 -2.65
C PRO A 202 -6.93 5.10 -3.21
N PRO A 203 -7.77 5.61 -4.12
CA PRO A 203 -8.79 4.81 -4.79
C PRO A 203 -8.19 3.62 -5.55
N ASN A 204 -7.01 3.79 -6.16
CA ASN A 204 -6.24 2.70 -6.74
C ASN A 204 -5.76 1.73 -5.65
N LYS A 205 -6.37 0.55 -5.59
CA LYS A 205 -6.07 -0.45 -4.55
C LYS A 205 -4.71 -1.09 -4.74
N ASP A 206 -4.26 -1.25 -5.98
CA ASP A 206 -2.99 -1.92 -6.31
C ASP A 206 -1.79 -1.11 -5.81
N PHE A 207 -1.96 0.20 -5.60
CA PHE A 207 -0.94 1.10 -5.06
C PHE A 207 -0.92 1.18 -3.52
N ARG A 208 -1.93 0.64 -2.83
CA ARG A 208 -2.08 0.88 -1.38
C ARG A 208 -0.93 0.30 -0.55
N CYS A 209 -0.38 -0.84 -0.96
CA CYS A 209 0.76 -1.46 -0.28
C CYS A 209 2.00 -0.56 -0.33
N GLN A 210 2.33 0.00 -1.50
CA GLN A 210 3.44 0.94 -1.64
C GLN A 210 3.16 2.24 -0.88
N TYR A 211 1.92 2.74 -0.94
CA TYR A 211 1.49 3.94 -0.23
C TYR A 211 1.69 3.84 1.30
N VAL A 212 1.21 2.75 1.93
CA VAL A 212 1.38 2.57 3.38
C VAL A 212 2.83 2.26 3.75
N ALA A 213 3.53 1.44 2.95
CA ALA A 213 4.95 1.13 3.21
C ALA A 213 5.82 2.39 3.19
N ARG A 214 5.55 3.32 2.27
CA ARG A 214 6.28 4.59 2.18
C ARG A 214 5.94 5.53 3.34
N GLN A 215 4.68 5.61 3.77
CA GLN A 215 4.33 6.34 5.00
C GLN A 215 5.03 5.77 6.23
N ILE A 216 5.08 4.43 6.36
CA ILE A 216 5.81 3.77 7.46
C ILE A 216 7.29 4.12 7.41
N ALA A 217 7.91 4.09 6.22
CA ALA A 217 9.32 4.45 6.04
C ALA A 217 9.58 5.91 6.47
N VAL A 218 8.73 6.85 6.02
CA VAL A 218 8.81 8.26 6.42
C VAL A 218 8.67 8.41 7.93
N LYS A 219 7.64 7.80 8.54
CA LYS A 219 7.41 7.92 9.99
C LYS A 219 8.55 7.30 10.79
N ALA A 220 9.10 6.18 10.35
CA ALA A 220 10.28 5.55 10.95
C ALA A 220 11.52 6.45 10.86
N LYS A 221 11.83 6.98 9.68
CA LYS A 221 12.99 7.87 9.43
C LYS A 221 12.96 9.11 10.32
N TYR A 222 11.81 9.75 10.40
CA TYR A 222 11.67 11.01 11.15
C TYR A 222 11.26 10.81 12.62
N GLY A 223 11.01 9.58 13.07
CA GLY A 223 10.56 9.29 14.43
C GLY A 223 9.19 9.91 14.75
N ALA A 224 8.30 9.96 13.76
CA ALA A 224 6.88 10.25 13.98
C ALA A 224 6.18 8.98 14.50
N TRP A 225 5.11 9.15 15.27
CA TRP A 225 4.26 8.03 15.69
C TRP A 225 3.04 7.88 14.78
N VAL A 226 2.33 6.77 14.96
CA VAL A 226 1.02 6.53 14.37
C VAL A 226 -0.06 6.56 15.45
N THR A 227 -1.29 6.85 15.04
CA THR A 227 -2.45 6.58 15.91
C THR A 227 -2.82 5.11 15.88
N GLN A 228 -3.60 4.63 16.86
CA GLN A 228 -4.09 3.25 16.82
C GLN A 228 -4.91 2.98 15.55
N ALA A 229 -5.80 3.90 15.17
CA ALA A 229 -6.61 3.75 13.96
C ALA A 229 -5.74 3.72 12.69
N GLU A 230 -4.71 4.58 12.62
CA GLU A 230 -3.77 4.60 11.49
C GLU A 230 -2.95 3.31 11.41
N HIS A 231 -2.43 2.83 12.55
CA HIS A 231 -1.73 1.56 12.64
C HIS A 231 -2.60 0.41 12.13
N ASP A 232 -3.83 0.30 12.61
CA ASP A 232 -4.76 -0.76 12.23
C ASP A 232 -5.12 -0.70 10.73
N ALA A 233 -5.27 0.52 10.18
CA ALA A 233 -5.50 0.71 8.76
C ALA A 233 -4.30 0.28 7.91
N MET A 234 -3.08 0.65 8.31
CA MET A 234 -1.84 0.23 7.65
C MET A 234 -1.67 -1.29 7.73
N ALA A 235 -1.88 -1.90 8.88
CA ALA A 235 -1.83 -3.36 9.07
C ALA A 235 -2.88 -4.08 8.22
N GLY A 236 -4.10 -3.53 8.14
CA GLY A 236 -5.17 -4.06 7.29
C GLY A 236 -4.78 -4.07 5.81
N VAL A 237 -4.15 -3.01 5.31
CA VAL A 237 -3.62 -2.98 3.94
C VAL A 237 -2.49 -4.02 3.77
N LEU A 238 -1.52 -4.02 4.68
CA LEU A 238 -0.36 -4.91 4.59
C LEU A 238 -0.70 -6.40 4.75
N SER A 239 -1.84 -6.75 5.35
CA SER A 239 -2.33 -8.13 5.39
C SER A 239 -2.51 -8.76 4.01
N THR A 240 -2.72 -7.94 2.97
CA THR A 240 -2.84 -8.37 1.57
C THR A 240 -1.49 -8.47 0.85
N CYS A 241 -0.43 -7.94 1.46
CA CYS A 241 0.92 -7.86 0.89
C CYS A 241 2.00 -7.95 2.00
N PRO A 242 2.06 -9.07 2.75
CA PRO A 242 2.91 -9.20 3.94
C PRO A 242 4.42 -9.12 3.65
N HIS A 243 4.82 -9.31 2.40
CA HIS A 243 6.20 -9.22 1.94
C HIS A 243 6.55 -7.87 1.29
N GLN A 244 5.64 -6.88 1.35
CA GLN A 244 5.91 -5.54 0.84
C GLN A 244 7.18 -4.99 1.51
N ALA A 245 8.19 -4.70 0.68
CA ALA A 245 9.44 -4.15 1.15
C ALA A 245 9.23 -2.72 1.69
N LEU A 246 9.97 -2.38 2.74
CA LEU A 246 10.08 -1.00 3.19
C LEU A 246 11.06 -0.24 2.26
N PRO A 247 10.65 0.89 1.64
CA PRO A 247 11.57 1.72 0.87
C PRO A 247 12.77 2.18 1.72
N ARG A 248 13.97 2.23 1.12
CA ARG A 248 15.20 2.70 1.78
C ARG A 248 15.49 4.15 1.41
N ASP A 249 16.32 4.79 2.25
CA ASP A 249 16.67 6.22 2.19
C ASP A 249 17.78 6.58 1.18
N ASP A 250 18.28 5.63 0.39
CA ASP A 250 19.43 5.82 -0.51
C ASP A 250 19.09 6.50 -1.84
N GLY A 251 17.94 7.18 -1.94
CA GLY A 251 17.43 7.74 -3.20
C GLY A 251 16.97 6.67 -4.19
N GLY A 252 17.17 5.38 -3.87
CA GLY A 252 16.64 4.24 -4.57
C GLY A 252 15.19 4.02 -4.18
N VAL A 253 14.28 4.75 -4.82
CA VAL A 253 13.01 4.09 -5.16
C VAL A 253 13.42 2.94 -6.08
N GLY A 254 13.70 1.76 -5.49
CA GLY A 254 13.73 0.52 -6.26
C GLY A 254 12.52 0.53 -7.18
N PRO A 255 12.69 0.21 -8.48
CA PRO A 255 11.84 0.68 -9.55
C PRO A 255 10.41 0.73 -9.06
N GLN A 256 9.80 1.92 -9.07
CA GLN A 256 8.35 2.01 -9.01
C GLN A 256 7.87 0.90 -9.94
N PRO A 257 7.16 -0.13 -9.45
CA PRO A 257 6.61 -1.10 -10.35
C PRO A 257 5.79 -0.25 -11.32
N ALA A 258 6.20 -0.23 -12.59
CA ALA A 258 5.30 0.12 -13.65
C ALA A 258 4.02 -0.61 -13.30
N ALA A 259 2.93 0.16 -13.14
CA ALA A 259 1.62 -0.30 -12.67
C ALA A 259 1.45 -1.76 -13.05
N THR A 260 1.23 -2.63 -12.05
CA THR A 260 1.14 -4.09 -12.18
C THR A 260 0.52 -4.46 -13.52
N SER A 261 1.37 -4.67 -14.53
CA SER A 261 0.95 -5.40 -15.70
C SER A 261 0.87 -6.81 -15.16
N ALA A 262 -0.34 -7.36 -15.16
CA ALA A 262 -0.51 -8.81 -15.16
C ALA A 262 0.58 -9.42 -16.04
N PRO A 263 1.18 -10.56 -15.67
CA PRO A 263 2.26 -11.13 -16.45
C PRO A 263 1.82 -11.20 -17.90
N ALA A 264 2.44 -10.38 -18.74
CA ALA A 264 2.37 -10.55 -20.17
C ALA A 264 3.06 -11.90 -20.40
N ASP A 265 2.24 -12.95 -20.52
CA ASP A 265 2.66 -14.19 -21.14
C ASP A 265 3.45 -13.80 -22.38
N ALA A 266 4.71 -14.23 -22.40
CA ALA A 266 5.76 -13.79 -23.30
C ALA A 266 5.26 -13.41 -24.70
N ALA A 267 5.08 -12.10 -24.93
CA ALA A 267 4.92 -11.58 -26.28
C ALA A 267 6.24 -11.86 -27.02
N THR A 268 6.18 -12.86 -27.88
CA THR A 268 7.30 -13.31 -28.70
C THR A 268 7.76 -12.14 -29.56
N THR A 269 9.07 -11.88 -29.65
CA THR A 269 9.69 -10.87 -30.54
C THR A 269 9.51 -11.13 -32.04
N ALA A 270 8.64 -12.07 -32.42
CA ALA A 270 8.32 -12.39 -33.80
C ALA A 270 7.28 -11.39 -34.35
N PRO A 271 7.44 -10.89 -35.58
CA PRO A 271 6.44 -10.05 -36.24
C PRO A 271 5.07 -10.74 -36.32
N TYR A 272 3.98 -10.01 -36.07
CA TYR A 272 2.63 -10.54 -36.30
C TYR A 272 2.44 -10.86 -37.78
N ALA A 273 1.91 -12.05 -38.06
CA ALA A 273 1.65 -12.49 -39.43
C ALA A 273 0.55 -11.66 -40.13
N SER A 274 -0.35 -11.03 -39.37
CA SER A 274 -1.47 -10.22 -39.91
C SER A 274 -2.11 -9.34 -38.82
N CYS A 275 -2.89 -8.34 -39.24
CA CYS A 275 -3.64 -7.47 -38.33
C CYS A 275 -4.74 -8.20 -37.53
N SER A 276 -5.27 -9.31 -38.03
CA SER A 276 -6.21 -10.13 -37.26
C SER A 276 -5.51 -10.82 -36.09
N ALA A 277 -4.27 -11.29 -36.27
CA ALA A 277 -3.46 -11.85 -35.19
C ALA A 277 -3.12 -10.77 -34.15
N ALA A 278 -2.76 -9.56 -34.60
CA ALA A 278 -2.51 -8.42 -33.71
C ALA A 278 -3.77 -8.03 -32.91
N LYS A 279 -4.95 -7.95 -33.56
CA LYS A 279 -6.24 -7.66 -32.89
C LYS A 279 -6.64 -8.78 -31.91
N ALA A 280 -6.47 -10.05 -32.29
CA ALA A 280 -6.75 -11.19 -31.43
C ALA A 280 -5.84 -11.25 -30.19
N ALA A 281 -4.60 -10.78 -30.32
CA ALA A 281 -3.66 -10.62 -29.21
C ALA A 281 -3.88 -9.33 -28.39
N GLY A 282 -4.86 -8.49 -28.76
CA GLY A 282 -5.11 -7.22 -28.09
C GLY A 282 -4.04 -6.14 -28.34
N ALA A 283 -3.19 -6.33 -29.36
CA ALA A 283 -2.03 -5.48 -29.64
C ALA A 283 -2.30 -4.38 -30.68
N ALA A 284 -3.52 -4.27 -31.22
CA ALA A 284 -3.87 -3.26 -32.22
C ALA A 284 -4.59 -2.05 -31.60
N PRO A 285 -4.35 -0.81 -32.08
CA PRO A 285 -3.44 -0.44 -33.17
C PRO A 285 -1.95 -0.59 -32.80
N LEU A 286 -1.13 -1.03 -33.76
CA LEU A 286 0.31 -1.25 -33.60
C LEU A 286 1.10 -0.05 -34.17
N HIS A 287 1.95 0.56 -33.37
CA HIS A 287 2.87 1.62 -33.78
C HIS A 287 4.22 1.04 -34.25
N SER A 288 5.01 1.80 -35.00
CA SER A 288 6.32 1.36 -35.54
C SER A 288 7.28 0.78 -34.51
N ASP A 289 7.13 1.22 -33.26
CA ASP A 289 8.00 0.87 -32.15
C ASP A 289 7.45 -0.29 -31.31
N ASP A 290 6.24 -0.78 -31.63
CA ASP A 290 5.58 -1.85 -30.89
C ASP A 290 6.17 -3.23 -31.23
N PRO A 291 6.40 -4.12 -30.24
CA PRO A 291 6.83 -5.48 -30.48
C PRO A 291 5.85 -6.24 -31.40
N GLY A 292 6.41 -6.88 -32.43
CA GLY A 292 5.62 -7.59 -33.43
C GLY A 292 5.13 -6.71 -34.59
N TRP A 293 5.34 -5.38 -34.54
CA TRP A 293 5.12 -4.51 -35.69
C TRP A 293 6.02 -4.89 -36.86
N ASN A 294 5.50 -4.74 -38.08
CA ASN A 294 6.31 -4.75 -39.28
C ASN A 294 5.69 -3.90 -40.39
N PRO A 295 6.49 -3.37 -41.34
CA PRO A 295 6.01 -2.47 -42.38
C PRO A 295 4.94 -3.06 -43.32
N ARG A 296 4.70 -4.39 -43.31
CA ARG A 296 3.65 -5.00 -44.15
C ARG A 296 2.25 -4.85 -43.54
N LEU A 297 2.16 -4.52 -42.25
CA LEU A 297 0.92 -4.33 -41.53
C LEU A 297 0.41 -2.87 -41.60
N ASP A 298 1.33 -1.95 -41.87
CA ASP A 298 1.09 -0.52 -42.10
C ASP A 298 0.84 -0.29 -43.60
N ARG A 299 -0.43 -0.24 -44.01
CA ARG A 299 -0.82 -0.20 -45.43
C ARG A 299 -0.67 1.22 -46.02
N ASP A 300 -0.84 2.23 -45.19
CA ASP A 300 -0.79 3.65 -45.54
C ASP A 300 0.56 4.31 -45.23
N GLY A 301 1.44 3.64 -44.48
CA GLY A 301 2.81 4.05 -44.26
C GLY A 301 2.95 5.22 -43.28
N ASP A 302 1.97 5.40 -42.39
CA ASP A 302 1.92 6.51 -41.44
C ASP A 302 2.54 6.17 -40.08
N GLY A 303 3.02 4.92 -39.92
CA GLY A 303 3.60 4.41 -38.68
C GLY A 303 2.58 3.74 -37.75
N VAL A 304 1.29 3.66 -38.12
CA VAL A 304 0.22 3.03 -37.34
C VAL A 304 -0.42 1.90 -38.13
N ALA A 305 0.00 0.68 -37.85
CA ALA A 305 -0.57 -0.53 -38.41
C ALA A 305 -1.85 -0.97 -37.69
N CYS A 306 -2.73 -1.63 -38.44
CA CYS A 306 -3.88 -2.38 -37.89
C CYS A 306 -4.93 -1.55 -37.12
N ALA A 307 -5.07 -0.26 -37.44
CA ALA A 307 -6.19 0.58 -36.99
C ALA A 307 -7.58 -0.01 -37.34
#